data_AF-A0A3L7TX16-F1
#
_entry.id   AF-A0A3L7TX16-F1
#
_cell.length_a   1.000
_cell.length_b   1.000
_cell.length_c   1.000
_cell.angle_alpha   90.00
_cell.angle_beta   90.00
_cell.angle_gamma   90.00
#
_symmetry.space_group_name_H-M   'P 1'
#
loop_
_entity.id
_entity.type
_entity.pdbx_description
1 polymer ?
#
loop_
_entity_poly.entity_id
_entity_poly.type
_entity_poly.pdbx_seq_one_letter_code
_entity_poly.pdbx_strand_id
1 'polypeptide(L)'
;MNHFSDQSNPSMPRRSFFTSAASLTAGTALGAGLLDAQGRSLMAQDPATPPVLAKPESGPIESPFERDYEPPAFKPSWKKPQVNRLLAQDFIIYAHSDLEMTKKLLEREPGLIQSSIDWGAGDWETALGGASHMGRHDIVEFLLSRGARIDLFCAAMQGQTEAIRSFLALQPALIDAKGPHGFSLHFHAQVGGEKSKETLDYLQSVKQVELRPVPFLNKKPASDK
;
A
#
# COMPACT_ATOMS: atom_id res chain seq x y z
N MET A 1 -9.27 18.01 48.55
CA MET A 1 -9.74 19.03 47.58
C MET A 1 -8.53 19.69 46.96
N ASN A 2 -8.20 19.39 45.70
CA ASN A 2 -7.14 20.08 44.95
C ASN A 2 -7.80 20.83 43.80
N HIS A 3 -7.65 22.16 43.82
CA HIS A 3 -8.10 23.09 42.79
C HIS A 3 -7.31 22.87 41.49
N PHE A 4 -8.02 22.53 40.42
CA PHE A 4 -7.54 22.73 39.05
C PHE A 4 -8.19 24.01 38.52
N SER A 5 -7.35 25.02 38.25
CA SER A 5 -7.76 26.26 37.63
C SER A 5 -7.82 26.09 36.11
N ASP A 6 -9.00 26.38 35.58
CA ASP A 6 -9.36 26.45 34.17
C ASP A 6 -8.52 27.51 33.44
N GLN A 7 -7.83 27.11 32.36
CA GLN A 7 -7.13 28.01 31.44
C GLN A 7 -7.82 27.92 30.08
N SER A 8 -8.55 28.99 29.78
CA SER A 8 -9.28 29.21 28.54
C SER A 8 -8.32 29.38 27.35
N ASN A 9 -8.57 28.63 26.28
CA ASN A 9 -7.78 28.64 25.05
C ASN A 9 -8.40 29.65 24.04
N PRO A 10 -7.69 30.67 23.54
CA PRO A 10 -8.26 31.61 22.60
C PRO A 10 -8.36 31.02 21.18
N SER A 11 -9.51 31.23 20.55
CA SER A 11 -9.87 30.76 19.22
C SER A 11 -9.05 31.44 18.11
N MET A 12 -8.52 30.65 17.17
CA MET A 12 -7.94 31.16 15.93
C MET A 12 -8.99 31.30 14.82
N PRO A 13 -8.94 32.36 13.99
CA PRO A 13 -9.94 32.61 12.95
C PRO A 13 -9.72 31.72 11.71
N ARG A 14 -10.82 31.15 11.20
CA ARG A 14 -10.86 30.38 9.94
C ARG A 14 -10.77 31.32 8.74
N ARG A 15 -9.76 31.15 7.88
CA ARG A 15 -9.67 31.82 6.57
C ARG A 15 -10.67 31.20 5.59
N SER A 16 -11.50 32.06 4.99
CA SER A 16 -12.46 31.70 3.94
C SER A 16 -11.77 31.78 2.57
N PHE A 17 -11.90 30.75 1.74
CA PHE A 17 -11.44 30.77 0.35
C PHE A 17 -12.65 30.89 -0.58
N PHE A 18 -12.69 31.97 -1.37
CA PHE A 18 -13.64 32.15 -2.45
C PHE A 18 -13.24 31.28 -3.65
N THR A 19 -14.15 30.46 -4.16
CA THR A 19 -14.00 29.75 -5.43
C THR A 19 -14.73 30.53 -6.52
N SER A 20 -14.02 30.93 -7.59
CA SER A 20 -14.65 31.41 -8.83
C SER A 20 -14.62 30.30 -9.87
N ALA A 21 -15.79 29.97 -10.42
CA ALA A 21 -15.97 28.98 -11.47
C ALA A 21 -16.09 29.70 -12.82
N ALA A 22 -15.26 29.33 -13.79
CA ALA A 22 -15.39 29.75 -15.18
C ALA A 22 -15.92 28.58 -16.00
N SER A 23 -17.08 28.78 -16.62
CA SER A 23 -17.73 27.86 -17.54
C SER A 23 -17.08 27.94 -18.93
N LEU A 24 -16.72 26.79 -19.52
CA LEU A 24 -16.43 26.69 -20.96
C LEU A 24 -17.60 26.04 -21.69
N THR A 25 -18.13 26.76 -22.67
CA THR A 25 -19.16 26.33 -23.63
C THR A 25 -18.57 25.43 -24.71
N ALA A 26 -19.23 24.30 -24.96
CA ALA A 26 -18.94 23.38 -26.06
C ALA A 26 -19.44 23.93 -27.41
N GLY A 27 -18.59 23.88 -28.43
CA GLY A 27 -18.95 24.14 -29.82
C GLY A 27 -19.02 22.84 -30.62
N THR A 28 -20.19 22.52 -31.14
CA THR A 28 -20.47 21.44 -32.08
C THR A 28 -20.15 21.87 -33.51
N ALA A 29 -19.42 21.06 -34.26
CA ALA A 29 -19.31 21.18 -35.72
C ALA A 29 -19.80 19.88 -36.37
N LEU A 30 -20.96 19.97 -37.00
CA LEU A 30 -21.52 18.99 -37.93
C LEU A 30 -20.88 19.19 -39.31
N GLY A 31 -20.33 18.13 -39.89
CA GLY A 31 -19.88 18.09 -41.28
C GLY A 31 -20.35 16.81 -41.95
N ALA A 32 -21.43 16.92 -42.72
CA ALA A 32 -21.93 15.87 -43.60
C ALA A 32 -21.10 15.82 -44.90
N GLY A 33 -20.74 14.62 -45.34
CA GLY A 33 -20.08 14.37 -46.62
C GLY A 33 -20.54 13.03 -47.18
N LEU A 34 -21.05 13.07 -48.40
CA LEU A 34 -21.85 12.04 -49.07
C LEU A 34 -21.02 10.85 -49.61
N LEU A 35 -21.74 9.73 -49.62
CA LEU A 35 -21.60 8.50 -50.40
C LEU A 35 -20.87 8.63 -51.75
N ASP A 36 -19.96 7.70 -52.01
CA ASP A 36 -19.80 7.14 -53.34
C ASP A 36 -19.63 5.62 -53.28
N ALA A 37 -20.27 4.94 -54.21
CA ALA A 37 -20.45 3.50 -54.24
C ALA A 37 -19.87 2.95 -55.55
N GLN A 38 -18.91 2.02 -55.47
CA GLN A 38 -18.84 0.80 -56.29
C GLN A 38 -17.46 0.14 -56.16
N GLY A 39 -17.47 -1.16 -55.81
CA GLY A 39 -16.27 -1.97 -55.73
C GLY A 39 -16.51 -3.26 -54.94
N ARG A 40 -17.47 -4.08 -55.37
CA ARG A 40 -17.68 -5.42 -54.80
C ARG A 40 -16.52 -6.32 -55.24
N SER A 41 -15.51 -6.45 -54.38
CA SER A 41 -14.51 -7.52 -54.47
C SER A 41 -14.97 -8.67 -53.58
N LEU A 42 -15.27 -9.81 -54.20
CA LEU A 42 -15.53 -11.07 -53.51
C LEU A 42 -14.21 -11.59 -52.94
N MET A 43 -13.88 -11.20 -51.72
CA MET A 43 -12.82 -11.85 -50.94
C MET A 43 -13.42 -13.07 -50.24
N ALA A 44 -12.81 -14.22 -50.50
CA ALA A 44 -13.09 -15.48 -49.84
C ALA A 44 -13.05 -15.29 -48.32
N GLN A 45 -14.03 -15.87 -47.63
CA GLN A 45 -14.00 -15.96 -46.17
C GLN A 45 -12.88 -16.94 -45.81
N ASP A 46 -11.79 -16.40 -45.25
CA ASP A 46 -10.80 -17.21 -44.55
C ASP A 46 -11.52 -18.05 -43.48
N PRO A 47 -11.18 -19.34 -43.30
CA PRO A 47 -11.75 -20.14 -42.24
C PRO A 47 -11.41 -19.45 -40.91
N ALA A 48 -12.47 -19.08 -40.18
CA ALA A 48 -12.39 -18.39 -38.92
C ALA A 48 -11.34 -19.06 -38.03
N THR A 49 -10.24 -18.34 -37.76
CA THR A 49 -9.32 -18.70 -36.69
C THR A 49 -10.18 -18.81 -35.42
N PRO A 50 -10.16 -19.94 -34.69
CA PRO A 50 -10.90 -20.03 -33.44
C PRO A 50 -10.45 -18.87 -32.56
N PRO A 51 -11.38 -18.19 -31.83
CA PRO A 51 -10.99 -17.09 -30.98
C PRO A 51 -9.94 -17.61 -30.00
N VAL A 52 -8.72 -17.10 -30.15
CA VAL A 52 -7.70 -17.25 -29.13
C VAL A 52 -8.29 -16.57 -27.92
N LEU A 53 -8.68 -17.35 -26.91
CA LEU A 53 -9.09 -16.84 -25.61
C LEU A 53 -8.03 -15.82 -25.20
N ALA A 54 -8.43 -14.55 -25.14
CA ALA A 54 -7.54 -13.49 -24.69
C ALA A 54 -6.96 -13.93 -23.35
N LYS A 55 -5.63 -13.91 -23.21
CA LYS A 55 -5.00 -14.07 -21.89
C LYS A 55 -5.72 -13.10 -20.95
N PRO A 56 -6.14 -13.53 -19.76
CA PRO A 56 -6.79 -12.62 -18.82
C PRO A 56 -5.91 -11.38 -18.65
N GLU A 57 -6.52 -10.21 -18.74
CA GLU A 57 -5.82 -8.94 -18.57
C GLU A 57 -5.00 -9.00 -17.27
N SER A 58 -3.68 -8.79 -17.38
CA SER A 58 -2.77 -8.89 -16.25
C SER A 58 -2.98 -7.71 -15.32
N GLY A 59 -3.82 -7.85 -14.29
CA GLY A 59 -4.13 -6.80 -13.34
C GLY A 59 -4.92 -7.29 -12.12
N PRO A 60 -5.14 -6.43 -11.12
CA PRO A 60 -5.93 -6.78 -9.94
C PRO A 60 -7.38 -7.06 -10.34
N ILE A 61 -7.97 -8.10 -9.76
CA ILE A 61 -9.36 -8.49 -9.95
C ILE A 61 -10.08 -8.30 -8.61
N GLU A 62 -11.18 -7.56 -8.62
CA GLU A 62 -12.03 -7.43 -7.42
C GLU A 62 -12.77 -8.73 -7.16
N SER A 63 -12.84 -9.15 -5.89
CA SER A 63 -13.65 -10.29 -5.49
C SER A 63 -15.13 -10.06 -5.86
N PRO A 64 -15.87 -11.10 -6.31
CA PRO A 64 -17.29 -10.98 -6.59
C PRO A 64 -18.05 -10.40 -5.40
N PHE A 65 -18.94 -9.44 -5.65
CA PHE A 65 -19.71 -8.77 -4.62
C PHE A 65 -21.14 -8.48 -5.08
N GLU A 66 -22.11 -8.99 -4.32
CA GLU A 66 -23.52 -8.62 -4.40
C GLU A 66 -23.96 -8.20 -3.00
N ARG A 67 -24.79 -7.16 -2.90
CA ARG A 67 -25.34 -6.72 -1.61
C ARG A 67 -26.53 -7.59 -1.24
N ASP A 68 -26.46 -8.23 -0.09
CA ASP A 68 -27.58 -8.90 0.59
C ASP A 68 -28.13 -8.05 1.76
N TYR A 69 -27.82 -6.75 1.78
CA TYR A 69 -28.21 -5.78 2.81
C TYR A 69 -28.57 -4.40 2.25
N GLU A 70 -29.33 -3.63 3.02
CA GLU A 70 -29.72 -2.25 2.68
C GLU A 70 -28.49 -1.31 2.57
N PRO A 71 -28.40 -0.48 1.52
CA PRO A 71 -27.26 0.41 1.32
C PRO A 71 -27.14 1.46 2.44
N PRO A 72 -25.92 1.86 2.85
CA PRO A 72 -25.74 2.96 3.80
C PRO A 72 -26.41 4.26 3.35
N ALA A 73 -27.14 4.92 4.25
CA ALA A 73 -27.82 6.18 3.95
C ALA A 73 -26.85 7.35 3.70
N PHE A 74 -25.69 7.33 4.37
CA PHE A 74 -24.63 8.33 4.18
C PHE A 74 -23.88 8.08 2.86
N LYS A 75 -23.78 9.11 2.02
CA LYS A 75 -23.03 9.07 0.76
C LYS A 75 -21.75 9.92 0.88
N PRO A 76 -20.55 9.30 0.89
CA PRO A 76 -19.31 10.05 0.99
C PRO A 76 -19.08 10.92 -0.26
N SER A 77 -18.33 12.01 -0.08
CA SER A 77 -17.99 12.94 -1.15
C SER A 77 -16.58 12.65 -1.68
N TRP A 78 -16.46 12.44 -3.00
CA TRP A 78 -15.20 12.13 -3.67
C TRP A 78 -14.66 13.34 -4.46
N LYS A 79 -14.53 14.49 -3.81
CA LYS A 79 -14.15 15.76 -4.46
C LYS A 79 -12.69 15.82 -4.93
N LYS A 80 -11.81 15.05 -4.31
CA LYS A 80 -10.39 14.98 -4.66
C LYS A 80 -10.12 13.65 -5.37
N PRO A 81 -9.25 13.63 -6.39
CA PRO A 81 -8.82 12.37 -6.97
C PRO A 81 -8.16 11.52 -5.89
N GLN A 82 -8.43 10.22 -5.93
CA GLN A 82 -7.71 9.25 -5.10
C GLN A 82 -6.28 9.10 -5.62
N VAL A 83 -5.37 8.65 -4.76
CA VAL A 83 -4.02 8.25 -5.18
C VAL A 83 -4.16 7.18 -6.28
N ASN A 84 -3.41 7.33 -7.36
CA ASN A 84 -3.46 6.39 -8.47
C ASN A 84 -2.99 4.99 -7.99
N ARG A 85 -3.79 3.97 -8.24
CA ARG A 85 -3.53 2.59 -7.78
C ARG A 85 -2.21 2.04 -8.31
N LEU A 86 -1.89 2.25 -9.58
CA LEU A 86 -0.65 1.76 -10.17
C LEU A 86 0.57 2.48 -9.55
N LEU A 87 0.45 3.78 -9.29
CA LEU A 87 1.51 4.53 -8.60
C LEU A 87 1.72 4.03 -7.15
N ALA A 88 0.64 3.71 -6.44
CA ALA A 88 0.72 3.09 -5.11
C ALA A 88 1.37 1.71 -5.15
N GLN A 89 0.99 0.88 -6.12
CA GLN A 89 1.59 -0.43 -6.35
C GLN A 89 3.10 -0.32 -6.61
N ASP A 90 3.51 0.54 -7.55
CA ASP A 90 4.92 0.79 -7.86
C ASP A 90 5.69 1.24 -6.62
N PHE A 91 5.14 2.20 -5.88
CA PHE A 91 5.76 2.70 -4.65
C PHE A 91 6.01 1.61 -3.61
N ILE A 92 5.04 0.72 -3.37
CA ILE A 92 5.17 -0.39 -2.43
C ILE A 92 6.20 -1.41 -2.95
N ILE A 93 6.16 -1.75 -4.24
CA ILE A 93 7.15 -2.66 -4.86
C ILE A 93 8.57 -2.12 -4.68
N TYR A 94 8.81 -0.84 -5.02
CA TYR A 94 10.13 -0.25 -4.87
C TYR A 94 10.57 -0.17 -3.40
N ALA A 95 9.66 0.03 -2.45
CA ALA A 95 10.00 0.06 -1.03
C ALA A 95 10.60 -1.26 -0.49
N HIS A 96 10.49 -2.37 -1.23
CA HIS A 96 11.17 -3.61 -0.88
C HIS A 96 12.69 -3.54 -1.08
N SER A 97 13.19 -2.65 -1.95
CA SER A 97 14.60 -2.73 -2.36
C SER A 97 15.27 -1.44 -2.87
N ASP A 98 14.52 -0.46 -3.37
CA ASP A 98 15.04 0.72 -4.06
C ASP A 98 14.66 2.01 -3.33
N LEU A 99 15.55 2.44 -2.43
CA LEU A 99 15.35 3.65 -1.63
C LEU A 99 15.20 4.91 -2.50
N GLU A 100 15.96 5.02 -3.59
CA GLU A 100 15.96 6.23 -4.42
C GLU A 100 14.66 6.34 -5.23
N MET A 101 14.15 5.23 -5.75
CA MET A 101 12.84 5.23 -6.37
C MET A 101 11.72 5.46 -5.35
N THR A 102 11.80 4.87 -4.16
CA THR A 102 10.85 5.15 -3.06
C THR A 102 10.82 6.65 -2.73
N LYS A 103 11.98 7.30 -2.59
CA LYS A 103 12.08 8.75 -2.36
C LYS A 103 11.43 9.55 -3.50
N LYS A 104 11.79 9.23 -4.75
CA LYS A 104 11.31 9.92 -5.94
C LYS A 104 9.80 9.86 -6.08
N LEU A 105 9.21 8.67 -5.87
CA LEU A 105 7.76 8.50 -5.98
C LEU A 105 7.02 9.21 -4.85
N LEU A 106 7.53 9.14 -3.61
CA LEU A 106 6.92 9.84 -2.48
C LEU A 106 6.99 11.38 -2.62
N GLU A 107 8.08 11.92 -3.17
CA GLU A 107 8.18 13.34 -3.48
C GLU A 107 7.14 13.78 -4.51
N ARG A 108 6.90 12.93 -5.53
CA ARG A 108 5.88 13.18 -6.57
C ARG A 108 4.46 13.18 -6.02
N GLU A 109 4.13 12.23 -5.14
CA GLU A 109 2.80 12.08 -4.55
C GLU A 109 2.91 11.78 -3.04
N PRO A 110 2.87 12.81 -2.18
CA PRO A 110 2.98 12.64 -0.73
C PRO A 110 1.91 11.74 -0.12
N GLY A 111 0.74 11.59 -0.76
CA GLY A 111 -0.33 10.69 -0.31
C GLY A 111 0.07 9.20 -0.33
N LEU A 112 1.17 8.84 -1.02
CA LEU A 112 1.70 7.48 -1.05
C LEU A 112 2.13 6.96 0.32
N ILE A 113 2.50 7.83 1.26
CA ILE A 113 3.06 7.42 2.56
C ILE A 113 2.12 6.54 3.40
N GLN A 114 0.80 6.64 3.17
CA GLN A 114 -0.21 5.83 3.84
C GLN A 114 -0.94 4.89 2.87
N SER A 115 -0.51 4.80 1.62
CA SER A 115 -1.15 3.93 0.63
C SER A 115 -0.93 2.47 0.98
N SER A 116 -1.97 1.66 0.74
CA SER A 116 -1.93 0.21 0.89
C SER A 116 -2.56 -0.47 -0.32
N ILE A 117 -2.04 -1.64 -0.67
CA ILE A 117 -2.55 -2.49 -1.75
C ILE A 117 -2.93 -3.85 -1.15
N ASP A 118 -4.07 -4.39 -1.56
CA ASP A 118 -4.40 -5.79 -1.37
C ASP A 118 -3.82 -6.55 -2.57
N TRP A 119 -2.80 -7.38 -2.32
CA TRP A 119 -2.23 -8.26 -3.35
C TRP A 119 -3.18 -9.40 -3.74
N GLY A 120 -4.26 -9.58 -2.99
CA GLY A 120 -5.30 -10.58 -3.19
C GLY A 120 -5.60 -11.32 -1.89
N ALA A 121 -6.87 -11.72 -1.72
CA ALA A 121 -7.33 -12.48 -0.55
C ALA A 121 -7.04 -11.80 0.81
N GLY A 122 -7.01 -10.47 0.85
CA GLY A 122 -6.78 -9.71 2.08
C GLY A 122 -5.31 -9.56 2.47
N ASP A 123 -4.38 -9.81 1.55
CA ASP A 123 -2.94 -9.57 1.72
C ASP A 123 -2.62 -8.08 1.57
N TRP A 124 -3.01 -7.31 2.58
CA TRP A 124 -2.82 -5.85 2.61
C TRP A 124 -1.39 -5.48 2.97
N GLU A 125 -0.78 -4.64 2.15
CA GLU A 125 0.58 -4.17 2.36
C GLU A 125 0.71 -2.65 2.17
N THR A 126 1.58 -2.03 2.98
CA THR A 126 2.06 -0.66 2.81
C THR A 126 3.55 -0.67 2.43
N ALA A 127 4.09 0.47 1.98
CA ALA A 127 5.53 0.58 1.72
C ALA A 127 6.38 0.30 2.97
N LEU A 128 5.88 0.66 4.15
CA LEU A 128 6.55 0.35 5.42
C LEU A 128 6.56 -1.17 5.68
N GLY A 129 5.46 -1.85 5.38
CA GLY A 129 5.35 -3.32 5.47
C GLY A 129 6.33 -4.03 4.54
N GLY A 130 6.39 -3.60 3.26
CA GLY A 130 7.34 -4.11 2.28
C GLY A 130 8.80 -3.95 2.71
N ALA A 131 9.18 -2.74 3.13
CA ALA A 131 10.53 -2.48 3.63
C ALA A 131 10.86 -3.29 4.90
N SER A 132 9.88 -3.47 5.80
CA SER A 132 10.07 -4.17 7.07
C SER A 132 10.29 -5.67 6.87
N HIS A 133 9.46 -6.35 6.06
CA HIS A 133 9.66 -7.80 5.86
C HIS A 133 10.91 -8.12 5.02
N MET A 134 11.46 -7.11 4.33
CA MET A 134 12.72 -7.21 3.61
C MET A 134 13.96 -6.86 4.44
N GLY A 135 13.81 -6.44 5.70
CA GLY A 135 14.94 -6.05 6.56
C GLY A 135 15.61 -4.73 6.13
N ARG A 136 14.95 -3.88 5.34
CA ARG A 136 15.50 -2.63 4.78
C ARG A 136 15.43 -1.47 5.76
N HIS A 137 16.32 -1.47 6.75
CA HIS A 137 16.37 -0.41 7.77
C HIS A 137 16.49 1.00 7.18
N ASP A 138 17.23 1.16 6.07
CA ASP A 138 17.40 2.42 5.35
C ASP A 138 16.09 2.98 4.79
N ILE A 139 15.26 2.12 4.20
CA ILE A 139 13.94 2.49 3.67
C ILE A 139 12.95 2.70 4.81
N VAL A 140 12.95 1.83 5.82
CA VAL A 140 12.07 1.98 6.99
C VAL A 140 12.34 3.32 7.70
N GLU A 141 13.60 3.67 7.95
CA GLU A 141 13.96 4.93 8.60
C GLU A 141 13.50 6.14 7.78
N PHE A 142 13.70 6.13 6.46
CA PHE A 142 13.19 7.17 5.58
C PHE A 142 11.66 7.28 5.64
N LEU A 143 10.94 6.17 5.54
CA LEU A 143 9.47 6.20 5.57
C LEU A 143 8.93 6.71 6.91
N LEU A 144 9.53 6.29 8.03
CA LEU A 144 9.17 6.80 9.36
C LEU A 144 9.47 8.30 9.50
N SER A 145 10.61 8.78 8.97
CA SER A 145 10.96 10.21 8.98
C SER A 145 10.00 11.06 8.12
N ARG A 146 9.23 10.42 7.24
CA ARG A 146 8.17 11.04 6.42
C ARG A 146 6.77 10.87 7.01
N GLY A 147 6.64 10.28 8.19
CA GLY A 147 5.37 10.13 8.90
C GLY A 147 4.59 8.86 8.52
N ALA A 148 5.25 7.81 7.99
CA ALA A 148 4.65 6.49 7.94
C ALA A 148 4.20 6.07 9.35
N ARG A 149 3.01 5.46 9.45
CA ARG A 149 2.50 4.98 10.73
C ARG A 149 3.15 3.63 11.03
N ILE A 150 3.91 3.57 12.13
CA ILE A 150 4.53 2.31 12.56
C ILE A 150 3.45 1.27 12.87
N ASP A 151 3.66 0.05 12.40
CA ASP A 151 2.87 -1.12 12.76
C ASP A 151 3.68 -2.10 13.64
N LEU A 152 3.00 -3.12 14.13
CA LEU A 152 3.60 -4.13 15.02
C LEU A 152 4.73 -4.92 14.35
N PHE A 153 4.66 -5.13 13.03
CA PHE A 153 5.62 -5.92 12.28
C PHE A 153 6.91 -5.13 12.02
N CYS A 154 6.78 -3.85 11.66
CA CYS A 154 7.88 -2.90 11.60
C CYS A 154 8.54 -2.73 12.98
N ALA A 155 7.76 -2.64 14.06
CA ALA A 155 8.30 -2.58 15.41
C ALA A 155 9.13 -3.83 15.77
N ALA A 156 8.68 -5.02 15.35
CA ALA A 156 9.41 -6.26 15.54
C ALA A 156 10.73 -6.28 14.75
N MET A 157 10.71 -5.83 13.49
CA MET A 157 11.91 -5.70 12.64
C MET A 157 12.88 -4.62 13.13
N GLN A 158 12.41 -3.57 13.79
CA GLN A 158 13.26 -2.49 14.32
C GLN A 158 13.79 -2.76 15.73
N GLY A 159 13.48 -3.91 16.33
CA GLY A 159 13.97 -4.29 17.65
C GLY A 159 13.30 -3.52 18.79
N GLN A 160 12.07 -3.05 18.61
CA GLN A 160 11.34 -2.31 19.64
C GLN A 160 10.73 -3.26 20.68
N THR A 161 11.59 -3.99 21.41
CA THR A 161 11.20 -5.09 22.31
C THR A 161 10.12 -4.66 23.31
N GLU A 162 10.26 -3.49 23.95
CA GLU A 162 9.32 -3.01 24.96
C GLU A 162 7.93 -2.65 24.39
N ALA A 163 7.89 -2.15 23.15
CA ALA A 163 6.63 -1.93 22.45
C ALA A 163 5.94 -3.27 22.16
N ILE A 164 6.70 -4.25 21.66
CA ILE A 164 6.18 -5.60 21.41
C ILE A 164 5.66 -6.25 22.70
N ARG A 165 6.41 -6.16 23.81
CA ARG A 165 5.96 -6.63 25.14
C ARG A 165 4.63 -5.99 25.53
N SER A 166 4.52 -4.68 25.37
CA SER A 166 3.32 -3.92 25.72
C SER A 166 2.10 -4.34 24.89
N PHE A 167 2.27 -4.51 23.58
CA PHE A 167 1.18 -4.98 22.71
C PHE A 167 0.75 -6.42 23.03
N LEU A 168 1.70 -7.32 23.27
CA LEU A 168 1.38 -8.71 23.63
C LEU A 168 0.78 -8.85 25.03
N ALA A 169 1.13 -7.97 25.97
CA ALA A 169 0.48 -7.91 27.26
C ALA A 169 -0.98 -7.44 27.14
N LEU A 170 -1.26 -6.46 26.29
CA LEU A 170 -2.61 -5.95 26.06
C LEU A 170 -3.48 -6.92 25.26
N GLN A 171 -2.92 -7.53 24.20
CA GLN A 171 -3.62 -8.44 23.30
C GLN A 171 -2.73 -9.65 22.98
N PRO A 172 -2.74 -10.70 23.81
CA PRO A 172 -1.88 -11.87 23.63
C PRO A 172 -2.02 -12.56 22.27
N ALA A 173 -3.20 -12.54 21.65
CA ALA A 173 -3.44 -13.16 20.35
C ALA A 173 -2.61 -12.54 19.21
N LEU A 174 -2.03 -11.34 19.39
CA LEU A 174 -1.17 -10.71 18.40
C LEU A 174 0.13 -11.50 18.13
N ILE A 175 0.51 -12.43 19.02
CA ILE A 175 1.65 -13.34 18.75
C ILE A 175 1.47 -14.14 17.45
N ASP A 176 0.21 -14.39 17.06
CA ASP A 176 -0.17 -15.12 15.85
C ASP A 176 -0.61 -14.21 14.69
N ALA A 177 -0.54 -12.88 14.87
CA ALA A 177 -0.85 -11.92 13.83
C ALA A 177 0.05 -12.12 12.60
N LYS A 178 -0.53 -11.87 11.44
CA LYS A 178 0.12 -12.00 10.13
C LYS A 178 0.22 -10.62 9.48
N GLY A 179 1.43 -10.27 9.08
CA GLY A 179 1.70 -9.10 8.26
C GLY A 179 1.56 -9.45 6.77
N PRO A 180 2.06 -8.58 5.89
CA PRO A 180 2.11 -8.84 4.46
C PRO A 180 2.69 -10.22 4.15
N HIS A 181 2.09 -10.89 3.16
CA HIS A 181 2.45 -12.21 2.67
C HIS A 181 2.39 -13.32 3.74
N GLY A 182 1.65 -13.09 4.83
CA GLY A 182 1.52 -14.06 5.91
C GLY A 182 2.76 -14.15 6.82
N PHE A 183 3.68 -13.19 6.75
CA PHE A 183 4.87 -13.20 7.60
C PHE A 183 4.53 -12.87 9.07
N SER A 184 5.11 -13.62 9.99
CA SER A 184 4.88 -13.46 11.44
C SER A 184 5.75 -12.36 12.05
N LEU A 185 5.49 -12.04 13.33
CA LEU A 185 6.37 -11.21 14.13
C LEU A 185 7.79 -11.80 14.23
N HIS A 186 7.91 -13.12 14.41
CA HIS A 186 9.23 -13.79 14.45
C HIS A 186 9.99 -13.61 13.13
N PHE A 187 9.31 -13.72 11.99
CA PHE A 187 9.95 -13.48 10.70
C PHE A 187 10.49 -12.05 10.59
N HIS A 188 9.67 -11.06 10.97
CA HIS A 188 10.09 -9.65 10.96
C HIS A 188 11.27 -9.39 11.90
N ALA A 189 11.25 -9.94 13.12
CA ALA A 189 12.37 -9.85 14.04
C ALA A 189 13.62 -10.57 13.51
N GLN A 190 13.46 -11.70 12.81
CA GLN A 190 14.57 -12.42 12.20
C GLN A 190 15.23 -11.62 11.07
N VAL A 191 14.46 -10.99 10.18
CA VAL A 191 15.01 -10.14 9.11
C VAL A 191 15.58 -8.81 9.62
N GLY A 192 15.17 -8.37 10.82
CA GLY A 192 15.78 -7.23 11.53
C GLY A 192 17.20 -7.49 12.04
N GLY A 193 17.69 -8.73 11.95
CA GLY A 193 19.08 -9.10 12.26
C GLY A 193 19.49 -8.76 13.70
N GLU A 194 20.74 -8.31 13.87
CA GLU A 194 21.31 -8.04 15.20
C GLU A 194 20.48 -7.02 16.00
N LYS A 195 19.92 -6.01 15.34
CA LYS A 195 19.10 -4.97 15.99
C LYS A 195 17.86 -5.57 16.66
N SER A 196 17.28 -6.62 16.07
CA SER A 196 16.07 -7.28 16.55
C SER A 196 16.34 -8.55 17.35
N LYS A 197 17.59 -8.87 17.67
CA LYS A 197 17.93 -10.12 18.37
C LYS A 197 17.16 -10.28 19.68
N GLU A 198 17.12 -9.24 20.51
CA GLU A 198 16.38 -9.29 21.79
C GLU A 198 14.87 -9.49 21.57
N THR A 199 14.30 -8.80 20.58
CA THR A 199 12.89 -8.96 20.21
C THR A 199 12.61 -10.38 19.72
N LEU A 200 13.48 -10.96 18.90
CA LEU A 200 13.34 -12.34 18.43
C LEU A 200 13.42 -13.34 19.58
N ASP A 201 14.38 -13.17 20.49
CA ASP A 201 14.55 -14.00 21.69
C ASP A 201 13.30 -13.91 22.57
N TYR A 202 12.76 -12.71 22.78
CA TYR A 202 11.50 -12.51 23.50
C TYR A 202 10.32 -13.22 22.82
N LEU A 203 10.13 -13.02 21.52
CA LEU A 203 9.04 -13.66 20.77
C LEU A 203 9.14 -15.20 20.83
N GLN A 204 10.35 -15.77 20.74
CA GLN A 204 10.59 -17.20 20.92
C GLN A 204 10.27 -17.69 22.34
N SER A 205 10.50 -16.85 23.36
CA SER A 205 10.12 -17.16 24.75
C SER A 205 8.60 -17.15 24.98
N VAL A 206 7.85 -16.32 24.24
CA VAL A 206 6.38 -16.26 24.30
C VAL A 206 5.77 -17.42 23.53
N LYS A 207 6.26 -17.68 22.31
CA LYS A 207 5.84 -18.78 21.47
C LYS A 207 7.00 -19.27 20.63
N GLN A 208 7.42 -20.50 20.87
CA GLN A 208 8.49 -21.10 20.09
C GLN A 208 7.99 -21.43 18.67
N VAL A 209 8.74 -21.03 17.66
CA VAL A 209 8.47 -21.35 16.25
C VAL A 209 9.75 -21.77 15.53
N GLU A 210 9.62 -22.59 14.48
CA GLU A 210 10.74 -22.90 13.61
C GLU A 210 11.15 -21.65 12.79
N LEU A 211 12.43 -21.25 12.92
CA LEU A 211 13.01 -20.15 12.15
C LEU A 211 13.65 -20.71 10.89
N ARG A 212 12.93 -20.63 9.77
CA ARG A 212 13.47 -21.02 8.47
C ARG A 212 14.52 -19.99 8.02
N PRO A 213 15.60 -20.42 7.34
CA PRO A 213 16.56 -19.49 6.76
C PRO A 213 15.90 -18.54 5.75
N VAL A 214 16.29 -17.26 5.76
CA VAL A 214 15.78 -16.25 4.84
C VAL A 214 16.77 -16.06 3.68
N PRO A 215 16.46 -16.54 2.46
CA PRO A 215 17.47 -16.66 1.40
C PRO A 215 18.14 -15.35 0.98
N PHE A 216 17.44 -14.21 1.10
CA PHE A 216 17.97 -12.92 0.69
C PHE A 216 18.89 -12.26 1.72
N LEU A 217 18.92 -12.71 2.98
CA LEU A 217 19.89 -12.22 3.98
C LEU A 217 21.29 -12.77 3.74
N ASN A 218 21.41 -13.94 3.10
CA ASN A 218 22.69 -14.64 2.89
C ASN A 218 23.39 -14.26 1.58
N LYS A 219 22.85 -13.33 0.79
CA LYS A 219 23.52 -12.85 -0.41
C LYS A 219 24.65 -11.91 0.00
N LYS A 220 25.89 -12.36 -0.15
CA LYS A 220 27.05 -11.44 -0.19
C LYS A 220 26.71 -10.31 -1.18
N PRO A 221 27.01 -9.04 -0.85
CA PRO A 221 26.85 -7.97 -1.83
C PRO A 221 27.56 -8.39 -3.11
N ALA A 222 26.86 -8.29 -4.23
CA ALA A 222 27.48 -8.51 -5.53
C ALA A 222 28.67 -7.55 -5.59
N SER A 223 29.88 -8.10 -5.73
CA SER A 223 31.08 -7.29 -5.92
C SER A 223 30.82 -6.34 -7.08
N ASP A 224 30.90 -5.03 -6.83
CA ASP A 224 30.78 -3.99 -7.83
C ASP A 224 31.63 -4.36 -9.07
N LYS A 225 30.98 -4.45 -10.23
CA LYS A 225 31.61 -4.54 -11.54
C LYS A 225 31.40 -3.24 -12.28
#